data_AF-C9D789-F1
#
_entry.id   AF-C9D789-F1
#
_cell.length_a   1.000
_cell.length_b   1.000
_cell.length_c   1.000
_cell.angle_alpha   90.00
_cell.angle_beta   90.00
_cell.angle_gamma   90.00
#
_symmetry.space_group_name_H-M   'P 1'
#
loop_
_entity.id
_entity.type
_entity.pdbx_description
1 polymer ?
#
loop_
_entity_poly.entity_id
_entity_poly.type
_entity_poly.pdbx_seq_one_letter_code
_entity_poly.pdbx_strand_id
1 'polypeptide(L)'
;GGVMEAALRTAVEILTGEELPNPDFEDVRGTQGIKTATYSVPGLDINVAVASGLANARKLLEDVKSGKANYHLIEIMASPAAKAIPSPHQ
;
A
#
# COMPACT_ATOMS: atom_id res chain seq x y z
N GLY A 1 3.59 -4.06 1.44
CA GLY A 1 4.34 -2.92 0.91
C GLY A 1 4.71 -3.20 -0.52
N GLY A 2 5.63 -4.14 -0.76
CA GLY A 2 6.12 -4.40 -2.12
C GLY A 2 5.06 -4.78 -3.16
N VAL A 3 4.00 -5.51 -2.79
CA VAL A 3 2.90 -5.83 -3.72
C VAL A 3 2.09 -4.57 -4.06
N MET A 4 1.77 -3.75 -3.07
CA MET A 4 1.13 -2.45 -3.29
C MET A 4 1.96 -1.54 -4.21
N GLU A 5 3.27 -1.45 -3.99
CA GLU A 5 4.16 -0.65 -4.84
C GLU A 5 4.14 -1.13 -6.29
N ALA A 6 4.26 -2.44 -6.52
CA ALA A 6 4.23 -3.02 -7.86
C ALA A 6 2.88 -2.75 -8.56
N ALA A 7 1.77 -2.93 -7.85
CA ALA A 7 0.43 -2.68 -8.40
C ALA A 7 0.22 -1.22 -8.78
N LEU A 8 0.68 -0.28 -7.95
CA LEU A 8 0.58 1.15 -8.22
C LEU A 8 1.43 1.56 -9.44
N ARG A 9 2.66 1.02 -9.58
CA ARG A 9 3.51 1.27 -10.76
C ARG A 9 2.76 0.93 -12.05
N THR A 10 2.24 -0.29 -12.13
CA THR A 10 1.49 -0.75 -13.30
C THR A 10 0.21 0.05 -13.51
N ALA A 11 -0.53 0.38 -12.46
CA ALA A 11 -1.77 1.13 -12.59
C ALA A 11 -1.55 2.54 -13.16
N VAL A 12 -0.54 3.27 -12.70
CA VAL A 12 -0.27 4.62 -13.22
C VAL A 12 0.24 4.57 -14.65
N GLU A 13 1.13 3.64 -14.99
CA GLU A 13 1.63 3.48 -16.36
C GLU A 13 0.49 3.21 -17.34
N ILE A 14 -0.44 2.31 -16.99
CA ILE A 14 -1.63 2.03 -17.82
C ILE A 14 -2.54 3.26 -17.95
N LEU A 15 -2.74 4.03 -16.87
CA LEU A 15 -3.64 5.19 -16.87
C LEU A 15 -3.06 6.40 -17.61
N THR A 16 -1.75 6.60 -17.53
CA THR A 16 -1.07 7.78 -18.08
C THR A 16 -0.46 7.53 -19.45
N GLY A 17 -0.18 6.27 -19.80
CA GLY A 17 0.56 5.90 -21.00
C GLY A 17 2.05 6.24 -20.93
N GLU A 18 2.53 6.69 -19.77
CA GLU A 18 3.93 7.05 -19.52
C GLU A 18 4.51 6.19 -18.40
N GLU A 19 5.75 5.76 -18.57
CA GLU A 19 6.49 5.10 -17.50
C GLU A 19 6.83 6.14 -16.43
N LEU A 20 6.35 5.93 -15.20
CA LEU A 20 6.69 6.84 -14.10
C LEU A 20 8.19 6.80 -13.84
N PRO A 21 8.90 7.95 -13.91
CA PRO A 21 10.31 8.02 -13.55
C PRO A 21 10.42 7.91 -12.03
N ASN A 22 10.44 6.66 -11.56
CA ASN A 22 10.71 6.26 -10.19
C ASN A 22 9.65 6.70 -9.15
N PRO A 23 8.51 6.00 -9.04
CA PRO A 23 7.55 6.30 -8.00
C PRO A 23 8.01 5.71 -6.67
N ASP A 24 8.59 6.56 -5.84
CA ASP A 24 8.83 6.25 -4.44
C ASP A 24 7.51 6.35 -3.66
N PHE A 25 6.80 5.21 -3.63
CA PHE A 25 5.59 5.01 -2.83
C PHE A 25 5.96 4.75 -1.36
N GLU A 26 6.64 5.70 -0.73
CA GLU A 26 7.24 5.49 0.61
C GLU A 26 6.20 5.30 1.71
N ASP A 27 5.00 5.87 1.55
CA ASP A 27 3.93 5.81 2.55
C ASP A 27 3.42 4.38 2.82
N VAL A 28 3.67 3.45 1.88
CA VAL A 28 3.32 2.02 2.03
C VAL A 28 4.49 1.15 2.50
N ARG A 29 5.67 1.76 2.72
CA ARG A 29 6.88 1.13 3.30
C ARG A 29 6.84 1.17 4.83
N GLY A 30 7.73 0.38 5.43
CA GLY A 30 7.93 0.39 6.89
C GLY A 30 7.07 -0.60 7.68
N THR A 31 7.28 -0.57 9.00
CA THR A 31 6.86 -1.63 9.94
C THR A 31 5.54 -1.33 10.67
N GLN A 32 4.91 -0.18 10.40
CA GLN A 32 3.60 0.15 10.98
C GLN A 32 2.56 -0.91 10.62
N GLY A 33 1.71 -1.25 11.59
CA GLY A 33 0.72 -2.33 11.45
C GLY A 33 -0.37 -2.05 10.41
N ILE A 34 -0.78 -0.80 10.26
CA ILE A 34 -1.64 -0.31 9.18
C ILE A 34 -0.97 0.92 8.60
N LYS A 35 -0.85 0.97 7.28
CA LYS A 35 -0.34 2.11 6.51
C LYS A 35 -1.41 2.52 5.51
N THR A 36 -1.59 3.81 5.32
CA THR A 36 -2.60 4.38 4.42
C THR A 36 -2.00 5.52 3.63
N ALA A 37 -2.34 5.62 2.36
CA ALA A 37 -1.86 6.70 1.50
C ALA A 37 -2.92 7.08 0.48
N THR A 38 -2.83 8.30 -0.03
CA THR A 38 -3.59 8.76 -1.19
C THR A 38 -2.58 9.22 -2.23
N TYR A 39 -2.58 8.57 -3.38
CA TYR A 39 -1.73 8.95 -4.51
C TYR A 39 -2.58 9.59 -5.59
N SER A 40 -2.32 10.87 -5.88
CA SER A 40 -2.98 11.57 -6.96
C SER A 40 -2.31 11.25 -8.29
N VAL A 41 -3.06 10.61 -9.19
CA VAL A 41 -2.68 10.42 -10.59
C VAL A 41 -3.60 11.24 -11.48
N PRO A 42 -3.22 11.55 -12.74
CA PRO A 42 -4.08 12.32 -13.63
C PRO A 42 -5.50 11.75 -13.72
N GLY A 43 -6.47 12.50 -13.19
CA GLY A 43 -7.89 12.15 -13.22
C GLY A 43 -8.39 11.20 -12.13
N LEU A 44 -7.55 10.75 -11.18
CA LEU A 44 -7.98 9.87 -10.10
C LEU A 44 -7.10 9.98 -8.84
N ASP A 45 -7.73 10.13 -7.67
CA ASP A 45 -7.05 9.93 -6.39
C ASP A 45 -7.16 8.47 -5.96
N ILE A 46 -6.02 7.80 -5.80
CA ILE A 46 -5.95 6.38 -5.44
C ILE A 46 -5.68 6.27 -3.93
N ASN A 47 -6.76 6.15 -3.15
CA ASN A 47 -6.68 5.77 -1.73
C ASN A 47 -6.29 4.29 -1.57
N VAL A 48 -5.21 4.02 -0.84
CA VAL A 48 -4.71 2.68 -0.59
C VAL A 48 -4.46 2.41 0.89
N ALA A 49 -4.50 1.13 1.27
CA ALA A 49 -4.12 0.69 2.59
C ALA A 49 -3.29 -0.60 2.56
N VAL A 50 -2.38 -0.73 3.51
CA VAL A 50 -1.57 -1.93 3.73
C VAL A 50 -1.69 -2.34 5.20
N ALA A 51 -2.22 -3.54 5.46
CA ALA A 51 -2.31 -4.12 6.79
C ALA A 51 -1.30 -5.27 6.96
N SER A 52 -0.53 -5.21 8.03
CA SER A 52 0.40 -6.28 8.45
C SER A 52 -0.16 -7.03 9.66
N GLY A 53 -0.42 -8.32 9.50
CA GLY A 53 -1.02 -9.19 10.50
C GLY A 53 -2.55 -9.15 10.52
N LEU A 54 -3.16 -10.29 10.90
CA LEU A 54 -4.61 -10.48 10.84
C LEU A 54 -5.41 -9.56 11.78
N ALA A 55 -4.83 -9.16 12.93
CA ALA A 55 -5.48 -8.24 13.85
C ALA A 55 -5.69 -6.84 13.22
N ASN A 56 -4.67 -6.35 12.52
CA ASN A 56 -4.73 -5.08 11.80
C ASN A 56 -5.65 -5.17 10.58
N ALA A 57 -5.61 -6.29 9.85
CA ALA A 57 -6.53 -6.55 8.76
C ALA A 57 -7.99 -6.51 9.21
N ARG A 58 -8.31 -7.15 10.34
CA ARG A 58 -9.66 -7.12 10.92
C ARG A 58 -10.11 -5.69 11.22
N LYS A 59 -9.25 -4.89 11.88
CA LYS A 59 -9.57 -3.49 12.18
C LYS A 59 -9.86 -2.69 10.91
N LEU A 60 -8.98 -2.79 9.91
CA LEU A 60 -9.12 -2.08 8.64
C LEU A 60 -10.42 -2.45 7.91
N LEU A 61 -10.76 -3.74 7.87
CA LEU A 61 -11.97 -4.21 7.20
C LEU A 61 -13.25 -3.80 7.94
N GLU A 62 -13.24 -3.69 9.26
CA GLU A 62 -14.37 -3.17 10.03
C GLU A 62 -14.58 -1.66 9.78
N ASP A 63 -13.48 -0.89 9.63
CA ASP A 63 -13.57 0.53 9.26
C ASP A 63 -14.17 0.70 7.83
N VAL A 64 -13.80 -0.18 6.90
CA VAL A 64 -14.41 -0.21 5.55
C VAL A 64 -15.88 -0.60 5.61
N LYS A 65 -16.19 -1.69 6.33
CA LYS A 65 -17.57 -2.20 6.46
C LYS A 65 -18.51 -1.20 7.13
N SER A 66 -18.00 -0.40 8.07
CA SER A 66 -18.77 0.65 8.75
C SER A 66 -18.86 1.96 7.95
N GLY A 67 -18.21 2.05 6.79
CA GLY A 67 -18.19 3.25 5.94
C GLY A 67 -17.27 4.36 6.46
N LYS A 68 -16.43 4.08 7.47
CA LYS A 68 -15.46 5.05 8.01
C LYS A 68 -14.25 5.25 7.12
N ALA A 69 -13.93 4.26 6.27
CA ALA A 69 -12.80 4.31 5.37
C ALA A 69 -13.17 3.77 3.99
N ASN A 70 -12.66 4.43 2.94
CA ASN A 70 -12.87 4.04 1.54
C ASN A 70 -11.50 3.94 0.86
N TYR A 71 -11.13 2.72 0.46
CA TYR A 71 -9.88 2.43 -0.24
C TYR A 71 -10.18 1.75 -1.58
N HIS A 72 -9.42 2.08 -2.60
CA HIS A 72 -9.48 1.42 -3.91
C HIS A 72 -8.70 0.10 -3.91
N LEU A 73 -7.62 0.03 -3.14
CA LEU A 73 -6.78 -1.16 -3.01
C LEU A 73 -6.34 -1.36 -1.57
N ILE A 74 -6.46 -2.61 -1.09
CA ILE A 74 -6.03 -3.03 0.23
C ILE A 74 -5.08 -4.22 0.09
N GLU A 75 -3.86 -4.10 0.59
CA GLU A 75 -2.91 -5.22 0.73
C GLU A 75 -3.00 -5.78 2.16
N ILE A 76 -3.26 -7.08 2.30
CA ILE A 76 -3.19 -7.79 3.59
C ILE A 76 -1.99 -8.74 3.58
N MET A 77 -1.04 -8.51 4.47
CA MET A 77 0.05 -9.45 4.75
C MET A 77 -0.30 -10.26 5.99
N ALA A 78 -0.41 -11.59 5.86
CA ALA A 78 -0.80 -12.46 6.97
C ALA A 78 0.23 -12.47 8.13
N SER A 79 1.51 -12.29 7.81
CA SER A 79 2.59 -12.14 8.78
C SER A 79 2.84 -10.67 9.11
N PRO A 80 3.31 -10.34 10.33
CA PRO A 80 3.86 -9.01 10.62
C PRO A 80 4.93 -8.67 9.57
N ALA A 81 5.03 -7.39 9.19
CA ALA A 81 6.13 -6.96 8.33
C ALA A 81 7.45 -7.46 8.94
N ALA A 82 8.12 -8.37 8.25
CA ALA A 82 9.37 -8.91 8.72
C ALA A 82 10.30 -7.73 8.99
N LYS A 83 10.96 -7.70 10.15
CA LYS A 83 12.13 -6.86 10.34
C LYS A 83 13.05 -7.21 9.17
N ALA A 84 13.36 -6.25 8.30
CA ALA A 84 14.32 -6.47 7.23
C ALA A 84 15.54 -7.11 7.90
N ILE A 85 15.86 -8.36 7.54
CA ILE A 85 17.14 -8.93 7.94
C ILE A 85 18.13 -8.06 7.18
N PRO A 86 18.99 -7.28 7.89
CA PRO A 86 19.98 -6.48 7.18
C PRO A 86 20.78 -7.43 6.30
N SER A 87 20.93 -7.05 5.02
CA SER A 87 21.87 -7.71 4.13
C SER A 87 23.21 -7.82 4.89
N PRO A 88 23.87 -8.98 4.92
CA PRO A 88 25.19 -9.14 5.56
C PRO A 88 26.30 -8.33 4.85
N HIS A 89 25.95 -7.52 3.86
CA HIS A 89 26.83 -6.62 3.14
C HIS A 89 26.25 -5.19 3.14
N GLN A 90 26.30 -4.51 4.28
CA GLN A 90 26.41 -3.05 4.42
C GLN A 90 27.19 -2.72 5.68
#